data_AF-A0A645EJD7-F1
#
_entry.id   AF-A0A645EJD7-F1
#
_cell.length_a   1.000
_cell.length_b   1.000
_cell.length_c   1.000
_cell.angle_alpha   90.00
_cell.angle_beta   90.00
_cell.angle_gamma   90.00
#
_symmetry.space_group_name_H-M   'P 1'
#
loop_
_entity.id
_entity.type
_entity.pdbx_description
1 polymer ?
#
loop_
_entity_poly.entity_id
_entity_poly.type
_entity_poly.pdbx_seq_one_letter_code
_entity_poly.pdbx_strand_id
1 'polypeptide(L)'
;MERINFDDERDKITKLSRKDFVASNLTDSFEDDFYVNPLFNKAEQIGEIDGYSVFFNPRGFYFYWNKETEYLLESWLTFPAYPYGW
;
A
#
# COMPACT_ATOMS: atom_id res chain seq x y z
N MET A 1 -2.56 1.09 -22.62
CA MET A 1 -3.13 0.69 -21.31
C MET A 1 -3.24 -0.82 -21.35
N GLU A 2 -2.32 -1.54 -20.71
CA GLU A 2 -2.40 -2.99 -20.61
C GLU A 2 -3.68 -3.37 -19.86
N ARG A 3 -4.42 -4.35 -20.38
CA ARG A 3 -5.61 -4.86 -19.70
C ARG A 3 -5.11 -5.72 -18.54
N ILE A 4 -5.37 -5.27 -17.32
CA ILE A 4 -5.15 -6.10 -16.12
C ILE A 4 -6.07 -7.31 -16.24
N ASN A 5 -5.48 -8.51 -16.23
CA ASN A 5 -6.23 -9.76 -16.17
C ASN A 5 -6.57 -10.07 -14.70
N PHE A 6 -7.84 -9.92 -14.34
CA PHE A 6 -8.32 -10.14 -12.98
C PHE A 6 -8.03 -11.56 -12.46
N ASP A 7 -8.03 -12.56 -13.34
CA ASP A 7 -7.75 -13.94 -12.95
C ASP A 7 -6.28 -14.12 -12.58
N ASP A 8 -5.37 -13.47 -13.30
CA ASP A 8 -3.93 -13.52 -13.02
C ASP A 8 -3.60 -12.78 -11.71
N GLU A 9 -4.22 -11.63 -11.44
CA GLU A 9 -4.03 -10.90 -10.16
C GLU A 9 -4.57 -11.67 -8.97
N ARG A 10 -5.70 -12.37 -9.14
CA ARG A 10 -6.24 -13.24 -8.09
C ARG A 10 -5.34 -14.45 -7.82
N ASP A 11 -4.76 -15.01 -8.86
CA ASP A 11 -3.85 -16.15 -8.79
C ASP A 11 -2.55 -15.81 -8.04
N LYS A 12 -2.07 -14.56 -8.16
CA LYS A 12 -0.94 -14.06 -7.36
C LYS A 12 -1.22 -14.09 -5.85
N ILE A 13 -2.44 -13.75 -5.41
CA ILE A 13 -2.82 -13.75 -3.98
C ILE A 13 -2.66 -15.14 -3.36
N THR A 14 -2.99 -16.19 -4.11
CA THR A 14 -3.00 -17.57 -3.60
C THR A 14 -1.65 -18.26 -3.77
N LYS A 15 -0.85 -17.85 -4.76
CA LYS A 15 0.42 -18.51 -5.10
C LYS A 15 1.67 -17.84 -4.52
N LEU A 16 1.66 -16.52 -4.34
CA LEU A 16 2.81 -15.81 -3.80
C LEU A 16 2.89 -15.97 -2.28
N SER A 17 4.12 -16.06 -1.78
CA SER A 17 4.33 -15.86 -0.35
C SER A 17 3.87 -14.45 0.04
N ARG A 18 3.55 -14.22 1.32
CA ARG A 18 3.17 -12.88 1.79
C ARG A 18 4.24 -11.83 1.44
N LYS A 19 5.52 -12.21 1.55
CA LYS A 19 6.65 -11.34 1.24
C LYS A 19 6.67 -10.98 -0.25
N ASP A 20 6.54 -11.97 -1.12
CA ASP A 20 6.63 -11.75 -2.57
C ASP A 20 5.40 -10.98 -3.09
N PHE A 21 4.23 -11.22 -2.50
CA PHE A 21 3.00 -10.50 -2.82
C PHE A 21 3.08 -9.01 -2.42
N VAL A 22 3.61 -8.72 -1.23
CA VAL A 22 3.87 -7.33 -0.80
C VAL A 22 4.87 -6.66 -1.75
N ALA A 23 5.96 -7.35 -2.11
CA ALA A 23 6.95 -6.81 -3.03
C ALA A 23 6.38 -6.54 -4.43
N SER A 24 5.47 -7.38 -4.93
CA SER A 24 4.86 -7.19 -6.26
C SER A 24 3.81 -6.07 -6.30
N ASN A 25 3.26 -5.69 -5.15
CA ASN A 25 2.21 -4.66 -5.03
C ASN A 25 2.72 -3.36 -4.40
N LEU A 26 4.03 -3.23 -4.23
CA LEU A 26 4.65 -2.03 -3.71
C LEU A 26 4.65 -0.95 -4.80
N THR A 27 4.07 0.20 -4.47
CA THR A 27 4.07 1.39 -5.33
C THR A 27 4.71 2.55 -4.58
N ASP A 28 5.57 3.28 -5.27
CA ASP A 28 6.16 4.53 -4.80
C ASP A 28 5.53 5.75 -5.48
N SER A 29 5.36 6.82 -4.73
CA SER A 29 4.87 8.11 -5.20
C SER A 29 5.37 9.26 -4.32
N PHE A 30 5.11 10.50 -4.74
CA PHE A 30 5.32 11.70 -3.94
C PHE A 30 3.95 12.34 -3.70
N GLU A 31 3.50 12.35 -2.45
CA GLU A 31 2.15 12.75 -2.08
C GLU A 31 2.17 13.69 -0.87
N ASP A 32 1.31 14.70 -0.93
CA ASP A 32 1.19 15.73 0.10
C ASP A 32 0.35 15.27 1.31
N ASP A 33 0.34 16.10 2.35
CA ASP A 33 -0.48 15.87 3.56
C ASP A 33 -1.96 15.64 3.20
N PHE A 34 -2.51 16.29 2.16
CA PHE A 34 -3.93 16.17 1.81
C PHE A 34 -4.27 14.75 1.34
N TYR A 35 -3.43 14.14 0.52
CA TYR A 35 -3.59 12.76 0.09
C TYR A 35 -3.39 11.76 1.23
N VAL A 36 -2.33 11.95 2.03
CA VAL A 36 -1.90 10.94 3.01
C VAL A 36 -2.71 10.98 4.30
N ASN A 37 -3.15 12.15 4.75
CA ASN A 37 -3.86 12.32 6.03
C ASN A 37 -4.96 11.29 6.29
N PRO A 38 -5.83 10.96 5.32
CA PRO A 38 -6.90 10.05 5.61
C PRO A 38 -6.50 8.57 5.49
N LEU A 39 -5.31 8.24 4.96
CA LEU A 39 -4.70 6.91 5.07
C LEU A 39 -4.41 6.55 6.54
N PHE A 40 -4.19 7.53 7.40
CA PHE A 40 -4.01 7.32 8.84
C PHE A 40 -5.30 6.94 9.59
N ASN A 41 -6.48 7.06 8.96
CA ASN A 41 -7.73 6.70 9.61
C ASN A 41 -7.77 5.21 9.97
N LYS A 42 -7.76 4.91 11.28
CA LYS A 42 -7.67 3.57 11.86
C LYS A 42 -6.36 2.82 11.56
N ALA A 43 -5.34 3.52 11.07
CA ALA A 43 -4.04 2.91 10.81
C ALA A 43 -3.31 2.64 12.13
N GLU A 44 -2.59 1.53 12.18
CA GLU A 44 -1.79 1.11 13.33
C GLU A 44 -0.32 1.07 12.92
N GLN A 45 0.57 1.65 13.72
CA GLN A 45 2.01 1.50 13.49
C GLN A 45 2.41 0.04 13.74
N ILE A 46 3.03 -0.58 12.75
CA ILE A 46 3.45 -2.00 12.81
C ILE A 46 4.96 -2.19 12.80
N GLY A 47 5.72 -1.11 12.58
CA GLY A 47 7.17 -1.15 12.52
C GLY A 47 7.76 0.16 12.01
N GLU A 48 9.03 0.11 11.63
CA GLU A 48 9.79 1.25 11.14
C GLU A 48 10.76 0.84 10.02
N ILE A 49 11.02 1.75 9.08
CA ILE A 49 12.05 1.67 8.04
C ILE A 49 12.87 2.96 8.12
N ASP A 50 14.18 2.85 8.27
CA ASP A 50 15.11 3.99 8.35
C ASP A 50 14.70 5.09 9.35
N GLY A 51 14.12 4.68 10.49
CA GLY A 51 13.66 5.58 11.55
C GLY A 51 12.28 6.20 11.32
N TYR A 52 11.57 5.77 10.28
CA TYR A 52 10.21 6.23 9.99
C TYR A 52 9.17 5.12 10.12
N SER A 53 8.00 5.48 10.66
CA SER A 53 6.92 4.54 10.94
C SER A 53 6.31 3.93 9.67
N VAL A 54 6.08 2.61 9.72
CA VAL A 54 5.26 1.87 8.77
C VAL A 54 3.91 1.59 9.43
N PHE A 55 2.84 1.84 8.69
CA PHE A 55 1.47 1.70 9.17
C PHE A 55 0.75 0.58 8.42
N PHE A 56 -0.08 -0.17 9.14
CA PHE A 56 -1.09 -1.04 8.57
C PHE A 56 -2.44 -0.35 8.65
N ASN A 57 -3.14 -0.24 7.53
CA ASN A 57 -4.53 0.18 7.51
C ASN A 57 -5.44 -1.06 7.42
N PRO A 58 -6.46 -1.20 8.30
CA PRO A 58 -7.44 -2.29 8.26
C PRO A 58 -8.21 -2.43 6.93
N ARG A 59 -8.17 -1.42 6.06
CA ARG A 59 -8.65 -1.47 4.67
C ARG A 59 -7.78 -2.37 3.75
N GLY A 60 -6.70 -2.94 4.27
CA GLY A 60 -5.93 -3.97 3.58
C GLY A 60 -4.72 -3.41 2.83
N PHE A 61 -3.98 -2.47 3.41
CA PHE A 61 -2.71 -2.01 2.85
C PHE A 61 -1.72 -1.61 3.94
N TYR A 62 -0.45 -1.63 3.58
CA TYR A 62 0.63 -1.01 4.35
C TYR A 62 1.02 0.29 3.69
N PHE A 63 1.43 1.27 4.48
CA PHE A 63 2.04 2.47 3.94
C PHE A 63 3.14 3.02 4.84
N TYR A 64 4.08 3.69 4.21
CA TYR A 64 5.13 4.49 4.82
C TYR A 64 5.11 5.84 4.14
N TRP A 65 5.14 6.93 4.91
CA TRP A 65 5.22 8.27 4.35
C TRP A 65 6.26 9.11 5.09
N ASN A 66 7.12 9.75 4.32
CA ASN A 66 8.11 10.68 4.82
C ASN A 66 7.61 12.11 4.62
N LYS A 67 7.19 12.75 5.70
CA LYS A 67 6.69 14.13 5.65
C LYS A 67 7.70 15.15 5.11
N GLU A 68 9.00 14.93 5.30
CA GLU A 68 10.03 15.88 4.88
C GLU A 68 10.27 15.86 3.37
N THR A 69 10.07 14.70 2.74
CA THR A 69 10.33 14.49 1.31
C THR A 69 9.06 14.25 0.50
N GLU A 70 7.90 14.14 1.16
CA GLU A 70 6.62 13.73 0.60
C GLU A 70 6.63 12.33 -0.02
N TYR A 71 7.70 11.56 0.18
CA TYR A 71 7.84 10.22 -0.38
C TYR A 71 6.90 9.23 0.31
N LEU A 72 6.05 8.59 -0.48
CA LEU A 72 5.06 7.60 -0.05
C LEU A 72 5.40 6.24 -0.67
N LEU A 73 5.38 5.21 0.18
CA LEU A 73 5.32 3.82 -0.23
C LEU A 73 4.00 3.22 0.21
N GLU A 74 3.30 2.57 -0.71
CA GLU A 74 2.06 1.82 -0.44
C GLU A 74 2.18 0.38 -0.92
N SER A 75 1.65 -0.56 -0.16
CA SER A 75 1.52 -1.96 -0.58
C SER A 75 0.14 -2.47 -0.26
N TRP A 76 -0.67 -2.72 -1.28
CA TRP A 76 -2.04 -3.19 -1.15
C TRP A 76 -2.10 -4.72 -1.02
N LEU A 77 -2.78 -5.19 0.03
CA LEU A 77 -2.92 -6.61 0.38
C LEU A 77 -4.12 -7.29 -0.29
N THR A 78 -4.97 -6.53 -0.97
CA THR A 78 -6.17 -7.03 -1.63
C THR A 78 -6.28 -6.44 -3.04
N PHE A 79 -6.60 -7.29 -4.01
CA PHE A 79 -6.95 -6.88 -5.37
C PHE A 79 -8.48 -6.96 -5.60
N PRO A 80 -9.09 -6.02 -6.34
CA PRO A 80 -8.46 -4.81 -6.84
C PRO A 80 -8.14 -3.85 -5.69
N ALA A 81 -6.93 -3.29 -5.75
CA ALA A 81 -6.62 -2.05 -5.06
C ALA A 81 -7.43 -0.98 -5.77
N TYR A 82 -8.72 -0.83 -5.44
CA TYR A 82 -9.57 0.21 -6.00
C TYR A 82 -9.49 1.43 -5.07
N PRO A 83 -8.93 2.56 -5.52
CA PRO A 83 -8.71 3.74 -4.68
C PRO A 83 -9.93 4.67 -4.57
N TYR A 84 -11.06 4.38 -5.22
CA TYR A 84 -12.22 5.27 -5.22
C TYR A 84 -13.47 4.61 -4.62
N GLY A 85 -13.61 4.84 -3.31
CA GLY A 85 -14.79 4.60 -2.50
C GLY A 85 -14.64 5.39 -1.20
N TRP A 86 -14.28 6.66 -1.34
CA TRP A 86 -14.22 7.65 -0.27
C TRP A 86 -15.59 8.27 -0.06
#